data_AF-A0A919Q3K5-F1
#
_entry.id   AF-A0A919Q3K5-F1
#
_cell.length_a   1.000
_cell.length_b   1.000
_cell.length_c   1.000
_cell.angle_alpha   90.00
_cell.angle_beta   90.00
_cell.angle_gamma   90.00
#
_symmetry.space_group_name_H-M   'P 1'
#
loop_
_entity.id
_entity.type
_entity.pdbx_description
1 polymer ?
#
loop_
_entity_poly.entity_id
_entity_poly.type
_entity_poly.pdbx_seq_one_letter_code
_entity_poly.pdbx_strand_id
1 'polypeptide(L)'
;MADLLVWLVAGPPSLGAPATIQSACSLVGHDLMTMAELDAALPDATWQAAPRSTDEPVPDTFWTVGLGSGPERRFSFGLNTELSAVQSAVSVANAVQDHLAGYEGMQWPECPGHQHPMAARIVDGSAVWVCRSEGRRIAEIGQLHTIA
;
A
#
# COMPACT_ATOMS: atom_id res chain seq x y z
N MET A 1 25.62 2.29 -4.10
CA MET A 1 24.24 2.17 -4.61
C MET A 1 23.50 1.34 -3.57
N ALA A 2 22.48 1.88 -2.91
CA ALA A 2 21.66 1.04 -2.04
C ALA A 2 20.87 0.07 -2.92
N ASP A 3 20.86 -1.21 -2.57
CA ASP A 3 20.21 -2.22 -3.39
C ASP A 3 18.69 -2.04 -3.35
N LEU A 4 18.08 -2.00 -4.53
CA LEU A 4 16.64 -2.01 -4.67
C LEU A 4 16.11 -3.38 -4.23
N LEU A 5 15.26 -3.37 -3.21
CA LEU A 5 14.57 -4.56 -2.74
C LEU A 5 13.27 -4.71 -3.53
N VAL A 6 13.01 -5.91 -4.05
CA VAL A 6 11.81 -6.23 -4.82
C VAL A 6 11.22 -7.54 -4.32
N TRP A 7 9.92 -7.59 -4.11
CA TRP A 7 9.19 -8.82 -3.75
C TRP A 7 7.77 -8.78 -4.30
N LEU A 8 7.16 -9.95 -4.53
CA LEU A 8 5.77 -10.05 -5.01
C LEU A 8 4.80 -9.50 -3.97
N VAL A 9 3.72 -8.85 -4.41
CA VAL A 9 2.64 -8.37 -3.54
C VAL A 9 2.00 -9.50 -2.73
N ALA A 10 1.80 -10.66 -3.36
CA ALA A 10 1.31 -11.88 -2.72
C ALA A 10 2.39 -12.69 -1.99
N GLY A 11 3.66 -12.25 -2.06
CA GLY A 11 4.80 -12.96 -1.51
C GLY A 11 5.23 -12.45 -0.12
N PRO A 12 6.14 -13.16 0.55
CA PRO A 12 6.73 -12.66 1.79
C PRO A 12 7.52 -11.37 1.52
N PRO A 13 7.50 -10.40 2.46
CA PRO A 13 8.26 -9.17 2.30
C PRO A 13 9.78 -9.44 2.35
N SER A 14 10.55 -8.57 1.69
CA SER A 14 12.01 -8.66 1.74
C SER A 14 12.53 -8.39 3.15
N LEU A 15 13.37 -9.30 3.66
CA LEU A 15 14.00 -9.16 4.98
C LEU A 15 14.94 -7.95 5.09
N GLY A 16 15.38 -7.39 3.97
CA GLY A 16 16.20 -6.17 3.95
C GLY A 16 15.42 -4.88 4.18
N ALA A 17 14.08 -4.92 4.05
CA ALA A 17 13.25 -3.73 4.26
C ALA A 17 13.00 -3.53 5.76
N PRO A 18 12.85 -2.28 6.25
CA PRO A 18 12.43 -2.02 7.63
C PRO A 18 11.10 -2.70 7.97
N ALA A 19 10.96 -3.21 9.20
CA ALA A 19 9.78 -3.97 9.63
C ALA A 19 8.45 -3.21 9.45
N THR A 20 8.45 -1.88 9.58
CA THR A 20 7.29 -1.03 9.33
C THR A 20 6.86 -1.06 7.86
N ILE A 21 7.81 -1.08 6.92
CA ILE A 21 7.55 -1.22 5.49
C ILE A 21 7.05 -2.62 5.18
N GLN A 22 7.73 -3.65 5.72
CA GLN A 22 7.34 -5.04 5.54
C GLN A 22 5.87 -5.25 5.96
N SER A 23 5.52 -4.84 7.19
CA SER A 23 4.18 -5.01 7.74
C SER A 23 3.13 -4.24 6.95
N ALA A 24 3.38 -2.97 6.63
CA ALA A 24 2.42 -2.16 5.89
C ALA A 24 2.19 -2.67 4.47
N CYS A 25 3.24 -3.08 3.76
CA CYS A 25 3.13 -3.68 2.43
C CYS A 25 2.41 -5.03 2.45
N SER A 26 2.62 -5.85 3.48
CA SER A 26 1.90 -7.13 3.62
C SER A 26 0.40 -6.92 3.86
N LEU A 27 0.02 -6.01 4.76
CA LEU A 27 -1.40 -5.73 5.04
C LEU A 27 -2.10 -5.14 3.82
N VAL A 28 -1.50 -4.11 3.21
CA VAL A 28 -2.08 -3.48 2.02
C VAL A 28 -2.07 -4.43 0.82
N GLY A 29 -1.01 -5.23 0.68
CA GLY A 29 -0.89 -6.23 -0.38
C GLY A 29 -1.99 -7.29 -0.29
N HIS A 30 -2.26 -7.81 0.91
CA HIS A 30 -3.37 -8.74 1.13
C HIS A 30 -4.71 -8.19 0.62
N ASP A 31 -5.01 -6.94 0.98
CA ASP A 31 -6.25 -6.27 0.56
C ASP A 31 -6.26 -5.96 -0.94
N LEU A 32 -5.11 -5.63 -1.51
CA LEU A 32 -4.96 -5.37 -2.94
C LEU A 32 -5.25 -6.64 -3.76
N MET A 33 -4.87 -7.82 -3.25
CA MET A 33 -5.16 -9.10 -3.89
C MET A 33 -6.66 -9.45 -3.95
N THR A 34 -7.53 -8.73 -3.23
CA THR A 34 -8.99 -8.90 -3.35
C THR A 34 -9.57 -8.28 -4.63
N MET A 35 -8.79 -7.47 -5.33
CA MET A 35 -9.18 -6.78 -6.55
C MET A 35 -9.01 -7.70 -7.76
N ALA A 36 -10.11 -7.97 -8.46
CA ALA A 36 -10.12 -8.91 -9.59
C ALA A 36 -9.30 -8.42 -10.78
N GLU A 37 -9.26 -7.11 -11.01
CA GLU A 37 -8.59 -6.48 -12.14
C GLU A 37 -7.08 -6.27 -11.91
N LEU A 38 -6.57 -6.56 -10.70
CA LEU A 38 -5.18 -6.31 -10.34
C LEU A 38 -4.21 -7.00 -11.30
N ASP A 39 -4.42 -8.29 -11.60
CA ASP A 39 -3.52 -9.06 -12.46
C ASP A 39 -3.49 -8.53 -13.90
N ALA A 40 -4.65 -8.06 -14.40
CA ALA A 40 -4.73 -7.47 -15.73
C ALA A 40 -4.01 -6.10 -15.81
N ALA A 41 -4.08 -5.31 -14.74
CA ALA A 41 -3.46 -3.98 -14.69
C ALA A 41 -1.96 -4.03 -14.33
N LEU A 42 -1.61 -4.91 -13.39
CA LEU A 42 -0.29 -5.08 -12.80
C LEU A 42 0.03 -6.59 -12.70
N PRO A 43 0.33 -7.24 -13.84
CA PRO A 43 0.72 -8.65 -13.83
C PRO A 43 1.98 -8.82 -12.99
N ASP A 44 2.06 -9.89 -12.20
CA ASP A 44 3.18 -10.13 -11.28
C ASP A 44 3.48 -8.91 -10.40
N ALA A 45 2.45 -8.30 -9.83
CA ALA A 45 2.59 -7.07 -9.04
C ALA A 45 3.67 -7.23 -7.95
N THR A 46 4.59 -6.27 -7.88
CA THR A 46 5.69 -6.26 -6.92
C THR A 46 5.70 -5.01 -6.06
N TRP A 47 6.00 -5.19 -4.78
CA TRP A 47 6.51 -4.13 -3.93
C TRP A 47 7.98 -3.88 -4.21
N GLN A 48 8.38 -2.62 -4.09
CA GLN A 48 9.75 -2.17 -4.27
C GLN A 48 10.13 -1.22 -3.14
N ALA A 49 11.31 -1.38 -2.54
CA ALA A 49 11.78 -0.49 -1.49
C ALA A 49 13.30 -0.26 -1.54
N ALA A 50 13.72 0.96 -1.24
CA ALA A 50 15.12 1.32 -1.06
C ALA A 50 15.24 2.49 -0.09
N PRO A 51 16.37 2.65 0.64
CA PRO A 51 16.67 3.88 1.36
C PRO A 51 16.54 5.07 0.42
N ARG A 52 15.95 6.16 0.90
CA ARG A 52 15.81 7.36 0.06
C ARG A 52 17.18 7.97 -0.17
N SER A 53 17.59 8.04 -1.43
CA SER A 53 18.80 8.72 -1.86
C SER A 53 18.41 9.96 -2.64
N THR A 54 18.81 11.13 -2.12
CA THR A 54 18.74 12.42 -2.81
C THR A 54 20.09 13.11 -2.70
N ASP A 55 20.32 14.17 -3.49
CA ASP A 55 21.53 14.98 -3.38
C ASP A 55 21.62 15.69 -2.02
N GLU A 56 20.49 15.92 -1.36
CA GLU A 56 20.42 16.45 0.00
C GLU A 56 20.49 15.31 1.04
N PRO A 57 21.12 15.54 2.22
CA PRO A 57 21.09 14.58 3.32
C PRO A 57 19.64 14.34 3.78
N VAL A 58 19.20 13.09 3.67
CA VAL A 58 17.92 12.65 4.21
C VAL A 58 18.19 11.74 5.41
N PRO A 59 17.42 11.82 6.50
CA PRO A 59 17.52 10.84 7.58
C PRO A 59 17.36 9.41 7.03
N ASP A 60 18.15 8.47 7.56
CA ASP A 60 18.10 7.03 7.20
C ASP A 60 16.73 6.38 7.47
N THR A 61 15.85 7.10 8.17
CA THR A 61 14.47 6.72 8.44
C THR A 61 13.54 6.94 7.25
N PHE A 62 13.96 7.63 6.19
CA PHE A 62 13.15 7.77 4.99
C PHE A 62 13.50 6.75 3.93
N TRP A 63 12.49 6.00 3.50
CA TRP A 63 12.58 5.02 2.44
C TRP A 63 11.69 5.42 1.28
N THR A 64 12.11 5.05 0.07
CA THR A 64 11.24 5.07 -1.10
C THR A 64 10.55 3.72 -1.18
N VAL A 65 9.22 3.72 -1.17
CA VAL A 65 8.38 2.53 -1.34
C VAL A 65 7.58 2.69 -2.62
N GLY A 66 7.41 1.63 -3.38
CA GLY A 66 6.67 1.66 -4.64
C GLY A 66 5.98 0.36 -4.97
N LEU A 67 5.08 0.44 -5.93
CA LEU A 67 4.40 -0.70 -6.55
C LEU A 67 4.72 -0.71 -8.04
N GLY A 68 4.80 -1.90 -8.62
CA GLY A 68 5.12 -2.09 -10.02
C GLY A 68 4.76 -3.47 -10.53
N SER A 69 5.29 -3.81 -11.70
CA SER A 69 5.21 -5.13 -12.32
C SER A 69 6.63 -5.59 -12.62
N GLY A 70 7.07 -6.68 -12.00
CA GLY A 70 8.47 -7.11 -12.05
C GLY A 70 9.46 -6.02 -11.59
N PRO A 71 10.55 -5.73 -12.35
CA PRO A 71 11.49 -4.67 -11.97
C PRO A 71 10.97 -3.26 -12.27
N GLU A 72 9.89 -3.12 -13.05
CA GLU A 72 9.39 -1.83 -13.49
C GLU A 72 8.47 -1.21 -12.45
N ARG A 73 8.90 -0.07 -11.90
CA ARG A 73 8.13 0.71 -10.94
C ARG A 73 7.06 1.53 -11.66
N ARG A 74 5.81 1.43 -11.19
CA ARG A 74 4.71 2.27 -11.68
C ARG A 74 4.59 3.56 -10.88
N PHE A 75 4.73 3.45 -9.56
CA PHE A 75 4.82 4.63 -8.69
C PHE A 75 5.71 4.38 -7.50
N SER A 76 6.12 5.48 -6.86
CA SER A 76 6.72 5.43 -5.54
C SER A 76 6.40 6.67 -4.73
N PHE A 77 6.51 6.53 -3.43
CA PHE A 77 6.35 7.59 -2.45
C PHE A 77 7.39 7.43 -1.33
N GLY A 78 7.60 8.50 -0.56
CA GLY A 78 8.44 8.46 0.62
C GLY A 78 7.68 7.96 1.83
N LEU A 79 8.27 7.03 2.59
CA LEU A 79 7.74 6.54 3.85
C LEU A 79 8.79 6.73 4.95
N ASN A 80 8.39 7.39 6.04
CA ASN A 80 9.22 7.49 7.24
C ASN A 80 9.00 6.24 8.10
N THR A 81 10.08 5.52 8.41
CA THR A 81 10.07 4.28 9.18
C THR A 81 9.84 4.48 10.68
N GLU A 82 9.89 5.73 11.17
CA GLU A 82 9.53 6.10 12.55
C GLU A 82 8.02 6.22 12.76
N LEU A 83 7.23 6.22 11.67
CA LEU A 83 5.78 6.12 11.78
C LEU A 83 5.40 4.81 12.47
N SER A 84 4.33 4.85 13.26
CA SER A 84 3.74 3.61 13.80
C SER A 84 3.31 2.67 12.67
N ALA A 85 3.17 1.38 12.97
CA ALA A 85 2.68 0.39 12.01
C ALA A 85 1.32 0.79 11.41
N VAL A 86 0.43 1.36 12.24
CA VAL A 86 -0.90 1.84 11.86
C VAL A 86 -0.82 3.03 10.89
N GLN A 87 0.03 4.01 11.18
CA GLN A 87 0.26 5.15 10.29
C GLN A 87 0.91 4.73 8.98
N SER A 88 1.84 3.77 9.03
CA SER A 88 2.51 3.23 7.85
C SER A 88 1.52 2.50 6.93
N ALA A 89 0.65 1.65 7.49
CA ALA A 89 -0.39 0.95 6.72
C ALA A 89 -1.34 1.92 6.02
N VAL A 90 -1.83 2.95 6.71
CA VAL A 90 -2.69 3.99 6.11
C VAL A 90 -1.95 4.78 5.02
N SER A 91 -0.66 5.08 5.23
CA SER A 91 0.14 5.81 4.25
C SER A 91 0.36 5.01 2.97
N VAL A 92 0.72 3.72 3.09
CA VAL A 92 0.86 2.81 1.94
C VAL A 92 -0.49 2.66 1.22
N ALA A 93 -1.57 2.45 1.97
CA ALA A 93 -2.92 2.32 1.41
C ALA A 93 -3.32 3.55 0.59
N ASN A 94 -3.18 4.76 1.16
CA ASN A 94 -3.48 6.00 0.44
C ASN A 94 -2.63 6.16 -0.82
N ALA A 95 -1.33 5.88 -0.76
CA ALA A 95 -0.45 6.00 -1.92
C ALA A 95 -0.85 5.03 -3.05
N VAL A 96 -1.27 3.81 -2.71
CA VAL A 96 -1.84 2.85 -3.67
C VAL A 96 -3.15 3.39 -4.25
N GLN A 97 -4.08 3.87 -3.42
CA GLN A 97 -5.36 4.43 -3.88
C GLN A 97 -5.15 5.60 -4.84
N ASP A 98 -4.25 6.53 -4.50
CA ASP A 98 -3.95 7.71 -5.31
C ASP A 98 -3.38 7.31 -6.67
N HIS A 99 -2.51 6.30 -6.71
CA HIS A 99 -1.97 5.80 -7.96
C HIS A 99 -3.04 5.10 -8.82
N LEU A 100 -3.75 4.14 -8.24
CA LEU A 100 -4.77 3.38 -8.96
C LEU A 100 -5.86 4.30 -9.53
N ALA A 101 -6.36 5.24 -8.72
CA ALA A 101 -7.39 6.18 -9.15
C ALA A 101 -6.85 7.24 -10.12
N GLY A 102 -5.64 7.74 -9.91
CA GLY A 102 -5.08 8.85 -10.68
C GLY A 102 -4.48 8.45 -12.03
N TYR A 103 -3.95 7.23 -12.14
CA TYR A 103 -3.16 6.83 -13.31
C TYR A 103 -3.69 5.58 -14.00
N GLU A 104 -4.28 4.65 -13.23
CA GLU A 104 -4.77 3.39 -13.79
C GLU A 104 -6.31 3.38 -13.97
N GLY A 105 -7.00 4.46 -13.56
CA GLY A 105 -8.46 4.60 -13.68
C GLY A 105 -9.26 3.64 -12.79
N MET A 106 -8.61 3.03 -11.80
CA MET A 106 -9.16 1.98 -10.96
C MET A 106 -9.57 2.49 -9.59
N GLN A 107 -10.75 2.08 -9.11
CA GLN A 107 -11.25 2.43 -7.79
C GLN A 107 -11.05 1.25 -6.85
N TRP A 108 -10.21 1.42 -5.83
CA TRP A 108 -9.92 0.36 -4.87
C TRP A 108 -9.72 0.94 -3.46
N PRO A 109 -10.11 0.21 -2.40
CA PRO A 109 -11.04 -0.91 -2.44
C PRO A 109 -12.48 -0.41 -2.56
N GLU A 110 -13.35 -1.18 -3.22
CA GLU A 110 -14.75 -0.81 -3.43
C GLU A 110 -15.52 -0.70 -2.11
N CYS A 111 -16.39 0.29 -1.98
CA CYS A 111 -17.25 0.41 -0.80
C CYS A 111 -18.54 -0.41 -0.96
N PRO A 112 -18.85 -1.34 -0.04
CA PRO A 112 -20.09 -2.09 -0.09
C PRO A 112 -21.32 -1.17 -0.08
N GLY A 113 -22.20 -1.35 -1.07
CA GLY A 113 -23.45 -0.58 -1.20
C GLY A 113 -23.30 0.85 -1.74
N HIS A 114 -22.10 1.27 -2.17
CA HIS A 114 -21.86 2.62 -2.68
C HIS A 114 -20.93 2.64 -3.90
N GLN A 115 -21.11 3.61 -4.79
CA GLN A 115 -20.26 3.81 -5.97
C GLN A 115 -19.08 4.76 -5.67
N HIS A 116 -18.23 4.38 -4.71
CA HIS A 116 -16.99 5.08 -4.38
C HIS A 116 -16.00 4.16 -3.67
N PRO A 117 -14.69 4.41 -3.73
CA PRO A 117 -13.73 3.65 -2.94
C PRO A 117 -13.88 3.95 -1.45
N MET A 118 -13.56 2.97 -0.62
CA MET A 118 -13.39 3.20 0.83
C MET A 118 -12.22 4.17 1.08
N ALA A 119 -12.12 4.72 2.28
CA ALA A 119 -10.95 5.49 2.71
C ALA A 119 -10.13 4.69 3.72
N ALA A 120 -8.82 4.70 3.59
CA ALA A 120 -7.92 4.29 4.66
C ALA A 120 -7.90 5.37 5.75
N ARG A 121 -8.20 4.99 6.99
CA ARG A 121 -8.23 5.89 8.15
C ARG A 121 -7.68 5.20 9.39
N ILE A 122 -7.32 6.01 10.38
CA ILE A 122 -7.03 5.55 11.73
C ILE A 122 -8.29 5.78 12.56
N VAL A 123 -8.86 4.71 13.13
CA VAL A 123 -10.04 4.76 14.01
C VAL A 123 -9.76 3.90 15.22
N ASP A 124 -9.89 4.49 16.41
CA ASP A 124 -9.63 3.84 17.71
C ASP A 124 -8.25 3.15 17.79
N GLY A 125 -7.24 3.76 17.14
CA GLY A 125 -5.87 3.25 17.12
C GLY A 125 -5.60 2.15 16.08
N SER A 126 -6.61 1.71 15.32
CA SER A 126 -6.44 0.71 14.23
C SER A 126 -6.43 1.37 12.85
N ALA A 127 -5.66 0.80 11.93
CA ALA A 127 -5.74 1.12 10.50
C ALA A 127 -6.94 0.40 9.90
N VAL A 128 -7.89 1.15 9.34
CA VAL A 128 -9.18 0.63 8.88
C VAL A 128 -9.60 1.20 7.53
N TRP A 129 -10.39 0.41 6.81
CA TRP A 129 -11.20 0.86 5.70
C TRP A 129 -12.55 1.39 6.21
N VAL A 130 -12.91 2.59 5.78
CA VAL A 130 -14.20 3.22 6.13
C VAL A 130 -14.98 3.64 4.90
N CYS A 131 -16.30 3.56 4.99
CA CYS A 131 -17.18 4.20 4.03
C CYS A 131 -17.04 5.73 4.16
N ARG A 132 -16.72 6.42 3.07
CA ARG A 132 -16.54 7.89 3.07
C ARG A 132 -17.86 8.65 3.28
N SER A 133 -18.98 8.08 2.82
CA SER A 133 -20.32 8.67 2.95
C SER A 133 -20.87 8.54 4.37
N GLU A 134 -20.75 7.34 4.97
CA GLU A 134 -21.38 7.01 6.25
C GLU A 134 -20.44 7.09 7.45
N GLY A 135 -19.12 7.16 7.22
CA GLY A 135 -18.10 7.04 8.28
C GLY A 135 -18.01 5.64 8.91
N ARG A 136 -18.81 4.68 8.43
CA ARG A 136 -18.86 3.31 8.95
C ARG A 136 -17.54 2.59 8.70
N ARG A 137 -16.98 1.98 9.75
CA ARG A 137 -15.85 1.04 9.67
C ARG A 137 -16.31 -0.25 8.97
N ILE A 138 -15.58 -0.64 7.91
CA ILE A 138 -15.88 -1.83 7.11
C ILE A 138 -14.97 -2.99 7.50
N ALA A 139 -13.66 -2.77 7.50
CA ALA A 139 -12.66 -3.79 7.87
C ALA A 139 -11.38 -3.13 8.39
N GLU A 140 -10.52 -3.90 9.06
CA GLU A 140 -9.12 -3.50 9.26
C GLU A 140 -8.34 -3.64 7.96
N ILE A 141 -7.30 -2.83 7.78
CA ILE A 141 -6.37 -2.99 6.65
C ILE A 141 -5.60 -4.30 6.84
N GLY A 142 -5.57 -5.12 5.80
CA GLY A 142 -5.07 -6.49 5.78
C GLY A 142 -6.11 -7.55 6.13
N GLN A 143 -7.38 -7.16 6.28
CA GLN A 143 -8.50 -8.05 6.59
C GLN A 143 -9.66 -7.88 5.59
N LEU A 144 -9.42 -7.30 4.41
CA LEU A 144 -10.39 -7.38 3.32
C LEU A 144 -10.40 -8.79 2.75
N HIS A 145 -11.60 -9.29 2.50
CA HIS A 145 -11.83 -10.56 1.84
C HIS A 145 -12.82 -10.28 0.71
N THR A 146 -12.71 -11.02 -0.38
CA THR A 146 -13.67 -10.95 -1.47
C THR A 146 -15.07 -11.24 -0.90
N ILE A 147 -15.98 -10.30 -1.05
CA ILE A 147 -17.38 -10.50 -0.67
C ILE A 147 -17.96 -11.42 -1.75
N ALA A 148 -18.37 -12.62 -1.34
CA ALA A 148 -19.00 -13.62 -2.22
C ALA A 148 -20.34 -13.15 -2.78
#